data_AF-A0A919MXT0-F1
#
_entry.id   AF-A0A919MXT0-F1
#
_cell.length_a   1.000
_cell.length_b   1.000
_cell.length_c   1.000
_cell.angle_alpha   90.00
_cell.angle_beta   90.00
_cell.angle_gamma   90.00
#
_symmetry.space_group_name_H-M   'P 1'
#
loop_
_entity.id
_entity.type
_entity.pdbx_description
1 polymer ?
#
loop_
_entity_poly.entity_id
_entity_poly.type
_entity_poly.pdbx_seq_one_letter_code
_entity_poly.pdbx_strand_id
1 'polypeptide(L)'
;MKKRRRRNAAADQEPAAANGDAAETPPEEAPHLSGHLPAEAIHGSGQIRTEAGRYLRLTARDETPARFGAPPGGVDDAARRVWRIAFGLLVRKRFEPDSPLAEISRTVVAAVHEHSVAGLPPLDAEMLVRDALGEPVPLADIDASVLVAVHLLLFASLADELALGDGELDAIIAEAEEEAAAAALV
;
A
#
# COMPACT_ATOMS: atom_id res chain seq x y z
N MET A 1 26.61 -9.03 -62.46
CA MET A 1 27.36 -7.77 -62.64
C MET A 1 27.39 -6.99 -61.34
N LYS A 2 28.59 -6.50 -60.95
CA LYS A 2 28.91 -5.39 -60.00
C LYS A 2 28.44 -5.52 -58.52
N LYS A 3 29.30 -5.96 -57.58
CA LYS A 3 30.36 -5.22 -56.82
C LYS A 3 29.86 -4.05 -55.93
N ARG A 4 30.12 -4.17 -54.60
CA ARG A 4 30.79 -3.21 -53.66
C ARG A 4 30.42 -3.62 -52.22
N ARG A 5 31.27 -4.22 -51.37
CA ARG A 5 32.47 -3.75 -50.62
C ARG A 5 32.33 -2.37 -49.93
N ARG A 6 32.28 -2.38 -48.59
CA ARG A 6 32.82 -1.41 -47.59
C ARG A 6 32.51 -1.99 -46.19
N ARG A 7 33.40 -2.74 -45.50
CA ARG A 7 34.50 -2.32 -44.59
C ARG A 7 34.55 -0.84 -44.20
N ASN A 8 34.51 -0.59 -42.88
CA ASN A 8 35.28 0.33 -42.02
C ASN A 8 34.95 -0.12 -40.57
N ALA A 9 35.83 -0.54 -39.65
CA ALA A 9 37.13 -0.08 -39.16
C ALA A 9 37.07 1.17 -38.24
N ALA A 10 37.12 0.89 -36.93
CA ALA A 10 37.80 1.55 -35.81
C ALA A 10 37.73 3.08 -35.57
N ALA A 11 37.37 3.45 -34.33
CA ALA A 11 37.90 4.56 -33.51
C ALA A 11 37.28 4.37 -32.11
N ASP A 12 37.99 3.91 -31.07
CA ASP A 12 38.88 4.67 -30.18
C ASP A 12 38.39 6.09 -29.88
N GLN A 13 37.76 6.23 -28.70
CA GLN A 13 37.76 7.47 -27.93
C GLN A 13 37.65 7.16 -26.43
N GLU A 14 38.62 7.70 -25.69
CA GLU A 14 38.85 7.59 -24.25
C GLU A 14 37.69 8.16 -23.40
N PRO A 15 37.45 7.63 -22.18
CA PRO A 15 36.56 8.25 -21.22
C PRO A 15 37.25 9.43 -20.52
N ALA A 16 36.77 10.65 -20.78
CA ALA A 16 37.14 11.83 -20.01
C ALA A 16 36.51 11.77 -18.61
N ALA A 17 37.37 11.87 -17.61
CA ALA A 17 37.02 11.99 -16.20
C ALA A 17 36.15 13.23 -15.95
N ALA A 18 34.95 13.01 -15.43
CA ALA A 18 34.13 14.03 -14.81
C ALA A 18 34.03 13.72 -13.31
N ASN A 19 35.05 14.12 -12.53
CA ASN A 19 34.92 14.25 -11.09
C ASN A 19 34.14 15.53 -10.81
N GLY A 20 32.82 15.44 -10.93
CA GLY A 20 31.90 16.41 -10.35
C GLY A 20 31.73 16.06 -8.89
N ASP A 21 32.38 16.84 -8.04
CA ASP A 21 32.19 16.86 -6.58
C ASP A 21 30.78 17.41 -6.32
N ALA A 22 29.78 16.53 -6.45
CA ALA A 22 28.41 16.83 -6.12
C ALA A 22 28.34 16.83 -4.59
N ALA A 23 28.27 18.03 -4.02
CA ALA A 23 27.93 18.26 -2.64
C ALA A 23 26.73 17.39 -2.27
N GLU A 24 27.02 16.36 -1.47
CA GLU A 24 26.07 15.42 -0.89
C GLU A 24 25.12 16.24 -0.03
N THR A 25 24.02 16.68 -0.64
CA THR A 25 22.92 17.31 0.08
C THR A 25 22.36 16.20 0.97
N PRO A 26 22.34 16.37 2.30
CA PRO A 26 21.78 15.35 3.18
C PRO A 26 20.38 15.01 2.69
N PRO A 27 20.02 13.72 2.58
CA PRO A 27 18.66 13.35 2.20
C PRO A 27 17.73 14.03 3.20
N GLU A 28 16.88 14.91 2.67
CA GLU A 28 15.76 15.52 3.38
C GLU A 28 14.99 14.36 4.03
N GLU A 29 15.02 14.27 5.36
CA GLU A 29 14.42 13.16 6.10
C GLU A 29 12.97 13.00 5.66
N ALA A 30 12.68 11.89 4.98
CA ALA A 30 11.35 11.62 4.47
C ALA A 30 10.37 11.62 5.66
N PRO A 31 9.20 12.28 5.54
CA PRO A 31 8.25 12.39 6.63
C PRO A 31 7.85 11.00 7.14
N HIS A 32 7.96 10.80 8.45
CA HIS A 32 7.54 9.57 9.12
C HIS A 32 6.03 9.55 9.26
N LEU A 33 5.37 8.49 8.77
CA LEU A 33 3.92 8.34 8.90
C LEU A 33 3.58 7.79 10.29
N SER A 34 2.98 8.62 11.15
CA SER A 34 2.56 8.16 12.46
C SER A 34 1.09 7.74 12.52
N GLY A 35 0.86 6.58 13.14
CA GLY A 35 -0.48 6.12 13.52
C GLY A 35 -0.88 6.47 14.95
N HIS A 36 -0.05 7.20 15.71
CA HIS A 36 -0.39 7.55 17.08
C HIS A 36 -1.46 8.65 17.14
N LEU A 37 -2.52 8.39 17.91
CA LEU A 37 -3.52 9.41 18.21
C LEU A 37 -2.97 10.46 19.16
N PRO A 38 -3.31 11.75 18.97
CA PRO A 38 -3.08 12.75 19.98
C PRO A 38 -3.87 12.42 21.25
N ALA A 39 -3.27 12.68 22.42
CA ALA A 39 -3.75 12.24 23.74
C ALA A 39 -5.19 12.67 24.12
N GLU A 40 -5.79 13.61 23.38
CA GLU A 40 -7.11 14.19 23.69
C GLU A 40 -8.27 13.65 22.84
N ALA A 41 -8.04 12.73 21.91
CA ALA A 41 -8.98 12.45 20.82
C ALA A 41 -9.80 11.14 20.95
N ILE A 42 -10.43 10.89 22.09
CA ILE A 42 -11.15 9.61 22.38
C ILE A 42 -12.66 9.66 22.02
N HIS A 43 -13.15 10.57 21.17
CA HIS A 43 -14.61 10.70 20.91
C HIS A 43 -14.99 10.58 19.44
N GLY A 44 -15.88 9.62 19.14
CA GLY A 44 -16.40 9.15 17.84
C GLY A 44 -17.05 10.17 16.92
N SER A 45 -16.27 11.13 16.44
CA SER A 45 -16.72 12.17 15.51
C SER A 45 -16.83 11.72 14.05
N GLY A 46 -16.42 10.48 13.71
CA GLY A 46 -16.33 10.01 12.32
C GLY A 46 -15.27 10.76 11.49
N GLN A 47 -14.39 11.53 12.14
CA GLN A 47 -13.31 12.28 11.50
C GLN A 47 -12.00 11.50 11.60
N ILE A 48 -11.23 11.52 10.51
CA ILE A 48 -9.87 10.96 10.43
C ILE A 48 -8.91 11.83 11.26
N ARG A 49 -8.19 11.23 12.21
CA ARG A 49 -7.36 11.93 13.20
C ARG A 49 -5.86 11.73 12.96
N THR A 50 -5.45 10.57 12.48
CA THR A 50 -4.02 10.20 12.33
C THR A 50 -3.46 10.54 10.95
N GLU A 51 -2.12 10.58 10.83
CA GLU A 51 -1.48 10.67 9.51
C GLU A 51 -1.67 9.37 8.72
N ALA A 52 -1.68 8.23 9.41
CA ALA A 52 -1.96 6.93 8.81
C ALA A 52 -3.34 6.88 8.12
N GLY A 53 -4.38 7.40 8.78
CA GLY A 53 -5.72 7.50 8.21
C GLY A 53 -5.82 8.52 7.07
N ARG A 54 -5.15 9.67 7.20
CA ARG A 54 -5.08 10.66 6.10
C ARG A 54 -4.37 10.06 4.88
N TYR A 55 -3.30 9.31 5.08
CA TYR A 55 -2.59 8.61 4.02
C TYR A 55 -3.49 7.59 3.33
N LEU A 56 -4.22 6.75 4.09
CA LEU A 56 -5.22 5.82 3.53
C LEU A 56 -6.25 6.53 2.65
N ARG A 57 -6.78 7.66 3.12
CA ARG A 57 -7.76 8.44 2.36
C ARG A 57 -7.19 8.90 1.03
N LEU A 58 -5.97 9.45 1.04
CA LEU A 58 -5.31 9.89 -0.18
C LEU A 58 -4.98 8.71 -1.12
N THR A 59 -4.62 7.54 -0.57
CA THR A 59 -4.41 6.31 -1.36
C THR A 59 -5.69 5.83 -2.03
N ALA A 60 -6.82 5.82 -1.32
CA ALA A 60 -8.12 5.45 -1.88
C ALA A 60 -8.65 6.44 -2.94
N ARG A 61 -8.06 7.64 -3.05
CA ARG A 61 -8.38 8.64 -4.08
C ARG A 61 -7.35 8.72 -5.21
N ASP A 62 -6.37 7.81 -5.23
CA ASP A 62 -5.23 7.82 -6.16
C ASP A 62 -4.45 9.16 -6.15
N GLU A 63 -4.46 9.84 -5.01
CA GLU A 63 -3.78 11.13 -4.82
C GLU A 63 -2.35 10.95 -4.26
N THR A 64 -1.92 9.71 -4.00
CA THR A 64 -0.60 9.40 -3.43
C THR A 64 0.25 8.48 -4.34
N PRO A 65 1.58 8.51 -4.19
CA PRO A 65 2.48 7.56 -4.87
C PRO A 65 2.30 6.10 -4.44
N ALA A 66 1.35 5.78 -3.55
CA ALA A 66 1.11 4.43 -3.04
C ALA A 66 0.93 3.38 -4.16
N ARG A 67 0.54 3.80 -5.37
CA ARG A 67 0.55 2.97 -6.61
C ARG A 67 1.88 2.25 -6.89
N PHE A 68 2.97 2.68 -6.26
CA PHE A 68 4.31 2.07 -6.38
C PHE A 68 4.67 1.13 -5.20
N GLY A 69 3.77 0.94 -4.23
CA GLY A 69 3.99 0.09 -3.05
C GLY A 69 3.98 0.85 -1.73
N ALA A 70 4.79 0.39 -0.77
CA ALA A 70 4.86 0.98 0.56
C ALA A 70 5.41 2.43 0.52
N PRO A 71 4.92 3.35 1.38
CA PRO A 71 5.39 4.72 1.41
C PRO A 71 6.91 4.83 1.66
N PRO A 72 7.58 5.84 1.06
CA PRO A 72 8.99 6.11 1.34
C PRO A 72 9.14 6.65 2.77
N GLY A 73 9.98 6.01 3.58
CA GLY A 73 10.22 6.39 4.98
C GLY A 73 9.86 5.28 5.97
N GLY A 74 10.12 5.53 7.25
CA GLY A 74 9.74 4.60 8.31
C GLY A 74 8.25 4.69 8.61
N VAL A 75 7.51 3.60 8.41
CA VAL A 75 6.15 3.43 8.92
C VAL A 75 6.22 2.86 10.33
N ASP A 76 5.55 3.48 11.29
CA ASP A 76 5.47 2.94 12.65
C ASP A 76 4.44 1.81 12.78
N ASP A 77 4.50 1.05 13.88
CA ASP A 77 3.57 -0.06 14.12
C ASP A 77 2.12 0.38 14.29
N ALA A 78 1.90 1.62 14.75
CA ALA A 78 0.56 2.17 14.92
C ALA A 78 -0.09 2.41 13.56
N ALA A 79 0.64 2.97 12.59
CA ALA A 79 0.16 3.20 11.23
C ALA A 79 -0.15 1.87 10.54
N ARG A 80 0.76 0.90 10.64
CA ARG A 80 0.52 -0.47 10.14
C ARG A 80 -0.76 -1.09 10.71
N ARG A 81 -1.02 -0.87 11.99
CA ARG A 81 -2.22 -1.39 12.67
C ARG A 81 -3.50 -0.76 12.12
N VAL A 82 -3.55 0.57 11.97
CA VAL A 82 -4.70 1.27 11.36
C VAL A 82 -4.98 0.72 9.96
N TRP A 83 -3.96 0.57 9.13
CA TRP A 83 -4.12 0.09 7.75
C TRP A 83 -4.63 -1.34 7.67
N ARG A 84 -4.08 -2.24 8.50
CA ARG A 84 -4.56 -3.62 8.59
C ARG A 84 -6.03 -3.69 9.01
N ILE A 85 -6.44 -2.88 9.98
CA ILE A 85 -7.84 -2.87 10.47
C ILE A 85 -8.77 -2.31 9.39
N ALA A 86 -8.42 -1.17 8.77
CA ALA A 86 -9.22 -0.57 7.71
C ALA A 86 -9.40 -1.53 6.51
N PHE A 87 -8.32 -2.20 6.11
CA PHE A 87 -8.37 -3.27 5.11
C PHE A 87 -9.35 -4.39 5.54
N GLY A 88 -9.23 -4.88 6.78
CA GLY A 88 -10.10 -5.92 7.29
C GLY A 88 -11.58 -5.52 7.34
N LEU A 89 -11.88 -4.25 7.67
CA LEU A 89 -13.25 -3.72 7.63
C LEU A 89 -13.82 -3.72 6.21
N LEU A 90 -13.05 -3.30 5.20
CA LEU A 90 -13.51 -3.37 3.80
C LEU A 90 -13.68 -4.80 3.29
N VAL A 91 -12.75 -5.69 3.63
CA VAL A 91 -12.86 -7.12 3.28
C VAL A 91 -14.16 -7.70 3.82
N ARG A 92 -14.47 -7.49 5.10
CA ARG A 92 -15.72 -7.96 5.72
C ARG A 92 -16.97 -7.25 5.21
N LYS A 93 -16.84 -6.05 4.65
CA LYS A 93 -17.94 -5.36 3.96
C LYS A 93 -18.19 -5.93 2.56
N ARG A 94 -17.15 -6.42 1.89
CA ARG A 94 -17.23 -6.96 0.51
C ARG A 94 -17.57 -8.45 0.46
N PHE A 95 -17.04 -9.24 1.39
CA PHE A 95 -17.13 -10.70 1.36
C PHE A 95 -17.86 -11.23 2.59
N GLU A 96 -18.62 -12.28 2.40
CA GLU A 96 -19.16 -13.08 3.49
C GLU A 96 -18.05 -13.98 4.05
N PRO A 97 -18.12 -14.40 5.33
CA PRO A 97 -17.11 -15.27 5.92
C PRO A 97 -16.88 -16.61 5.19
N ASP A 98 -17.87 -17.07 4.42
CA ASP A 98 -17.81 -18.30 3.61
C ASP A 98 -17.77 -18.03 2.10
N SER A 99 -17.42 -16.80 1.69
CA SER A 99 -17.26 -16.43 0.28
C SER A 99 -16.38 -17.43 -0.47
N PRO A 100 -16.80 -17.91 -1.66
CA PRO A 100 -16.03 -18.90 -2.40
C PRO A 100 -14.63 -18.41 -2.75
N LEU A 101 -13.62 -19.26 -2.59
CA LEU A 101 -12.22 -18.91 -2.90
C LEU A 101 -12.06 -18.33 -4.30
N ALA A 102 -12.74 -18.90 -5.30
CA ALA A 102 -12.68 -18.41 -6.67
C ALA A 102 -13.21 -16.98 -6.84
N GLU A 103 -14.11 -16.52 -5.97
CA GLU A 103 -14.55 -15.13 -5.95
C GLU A 103 -13.47 -14.22 -5.37
N ILE A 104 -12.89 -14.59 -4.23
CA ILE A 104 -11.78 -13.87 -3.60
C ILE A 104 -10.62 -13.74 -4.60
N SER A 105 -10.19 -14.85 -5.21
CA SER A 105 -9.09 -14.85 -6.18
C SER A 105 -9.37 -13.93 -7.37
N ARG A 106 -10.62 -13.83 -7.85
CA ARG A 106 -10.97 -12.93 -8.97
C ARG A 106 -10.81 -11.46 -8.57
N THR A 107 -11.30 -11.08 -7.40
CA THR A 107 -11.14 -9.70 -6.90
C THR A 107 -9.66 -9.37 -6.67
N VAL A 108 -8.91 -10.28 -6.03
CA VAL A 108 -7.48 -10.10 -5.79
C VAL A 108 -6.70 -9.95 -7.10
N VAL A 109 -6.95 -10.81 -8.09
CA VAL A 109 -6.27 -10.71 -9.39
C VAL A 109 -6.62 -9.41 -10.11
N ALA A 110 -7.87 -8.95 -10.03
CA ALA A 110 -8.27 -7.66 -10.61
C ALA A 110 -7.51 -6.50 -9.95
N ALA A 111 -7.47 -6.45 -8.61
CA ALA A 111 -6.74 -5.43 -7.85
C ALA A 111 -5.22 -5.47 -8.11
N VAL A 112 -4.62 -6.67 -8.09
CA VAL A 112 -3.17 -6.82 -8.38
C VAL A 112 -2.84 -6.39 -9.81
N HIS A 113 -3.72 -6.66 -10.78
CA HIS A 113 -3.53 -6.22 -12.15
C HIS A 113 -3.64 -4.69 -12.28
N GLU A 114 -4.62 -4.08 -11.63
CA GLU A 114 -4.76 -2.62 -11.53
C GLU A 114 -3.49 -1.96 -10.98
N HIS A 115 -2.91 -2.56 -9.94
CA HIS A 115 -1.69 -2.09 -9.28
C HIS A 115 -0.43 -2.84 -9.72
N SER A 116 -0.38 -3.30 -10.98
CA SER A 116 0.71 -4.16 -11.48
C SER A 116 2.12 -3.59 -11.29
N VAL A 117 2.26 -2.26 -11.26
CA VAL A 117 3.53 -1.56 -11.02
C VAL A 117 4.10 -1.86 -9.62
N ALA A 118 3.23 -2.10 -8.64
CA ALA A 118 3.64 -2.46 -7.27
C ALA A 118 4.12 -3.92 -7.15
N GLY A 119 3.93 -4.76 -8.18
CA GLY A 119 4.45 -6.13 -8.19
C GLY A 119 3.90 -7.04 -7.09
N LEU A 120 2.66 -6.82 -6.66
CA LEU A 120 2.05 -7.56 -5.55
C LEU A 120 1.91 -9.06 -5.88
N PRO A 121 2.36 -9.98 -5.00
CA PRO A 121 2.11 -11.41 -5.16
C PRO A 121 0.62 -11.73 -4.95
N PRO A 122 -0.10 -12.31 -5.94
CA PRO A 122 -1.53 -12.57 -5.80
C PRO A 122 -1.88 -13.54 -4.66
N LEU A 123 -1.02 -14.53 -4.41
CA LEU A 123 -1.25 -15.53 -3.37
C LEU A 123 -1.17 -14.91 -1.96
N ASP A 124 -0.17 -14.06 -1.72
CA ASP A 124 -0.01 -13.37 -0.43
C ASP A 124 -1.19 -12.42 -0.18
N ALA A 125 -1.64 -11.72 -1.22
CA ALA A 125 -2.82 -10.86 -1.14
C ALA A 125 -4.11 -11.65 -0.84
N GLU A 126 -4.30 -12.80 -1.48
CA GLU A 126 -5.42 -13.70 -1.18
C GLU A 126 -5.39 -14.21 0.26
N MET A 127 -4.20 -14.61 0.76
CA MET A 127 -4.05 -15.05 2.14
C MET A 127 -4.44 -13.94 3.12
N LEU A 128 -4.07 -12.68 2.87
CA LEU A 128 -4.48 -11.57 3.73
C LEU A 128 -5.98 -11.32 3.73
N VAL A 129 -6.66 -11.48 2.58
CA VAL A 129 -8.13 -11.40 2.53
C VAL A 129 -8.75 -12.51 3.39
N ARG A 130 -8.25 -13.74 3.28
CA ARG A 130 -8.75 -14.89 4.06
C ARG A 130 -8.49 -14.74 5.56
N ASP A 131 -7.33 -14.23 5.95
CA ASP A 131 -7.01 -13.88 7.35
C ASP A 131 -8.00 -12.84 7.89
N ALA A 132 -8.31 -11.81 7.11
CA ALA A 132 -9.29 -10.77 7.48
C ALA A 132 -10.73 -11.30 7.62
N LEU A 133 -11.06 -12.42 6.98
CA LEU A 133 -12.31 -13.17 7.13
C LEU A 133 -12.26 -14.18 8.29
N GLY A 134 -11.13 -14.29 9.00
CA GLY A 134 -10.95 -15.15 10.16
C GLY A 134 -10.49 -16.57 9.81
N GLU A 135 -10.07 -16.83 8.57
CA GLU A 135 -9.47 -18.12 8.23
C GLU A 135 -8.04 -18.24 8.78
N PRO A 136 -7.66 -19.39 9.38
CA PRO A 136 -6.30 -19.60 9.85
C PRO A 136 -5.35 -19.84 8.67
N VAL A 137 -4.62 -18.81 8.26
CA VAL A 137 -3.63 -18.87 7.18
C VAL A 137 -2.23 -18.47 7.69
N PRO A 138 -1.15 -19.04 7.14
CA PRO A 138 0.20 -18.75 7.61
C PRO A 138 0.74 -17.44 7.04
N LEU A 139 0.73 -16.35 7.82
CA LEU A 139 1.24 -15.04 7.36
C LEU A 139 2.72 -14.79 7.68
N ALA A 140 3.39 -15.70 8.41
CA ALA A 140 4.72 -15.47 8.98
C ALA A 140 5.84 -15.24 7.95
N ASP A 141 5.66 -15.77 6.74
CA ASP A 141 6.67 -15.70 5.66
C ASP A 141 6.41 -14.54 4.68
N ILE A 142 5.36 -13.72 4.90
CA ILE A 142 5.05 -12.57 4.04
C ILE A 142 5.89 -11.37 4.46
N ASP A 143 6.63 -10.80 3.51
CA ASP A 143 7.44 -9.61 3.74
C ASP A 143 6.59 -8.43 4.24
N ALA A 144 7.11 -7.68 5.23
CA ALA A 144 6.39 -6.55 5.82
C ALA A 144 6.02 -5.46 4.81
N SER A 145 6.84 -5.26 3.77
CA SER A 145 6.55 -4.33 2.67
C SER A 145 5.37 -4.81 1.81
N VAL A 146 5.25 -6.12 1.59
CA VAL A 146 4.12 -6.74 0.88
C VAL A 146 2.84 -6.59 1.70
N LEU A 147 2.90 -6.87 3.02
CA LEU A 147 1.76 -6.66 3.92
C LEU A 147 1.23 -5.22 3.82
N VAL A 148 2.12 -4.22 3.92
CA VAL A 148 1.76 -2.81 3.84
C VAL A 148 1.16 -2.46 2.48
N ALA A 149 1.82 -2.88 1.40
CA ALA A 149 1.37 -2.56 0.05
C ALA A 149 0.00 -3.19 -0.24
N VAL A 150 -0.23 -4.45 0.19
CA VAL A 150 -1.54 -5.10 0.06
C VAL A 150 -2.61 -4.35 0.86
N HIS A 151 -2.38 -4.05 2.13
CA HIS A 151 -3.37 -3.34 2.95
C HIS A 151 -3.78 -2.01 2.34
N LEU A 152 -2.84 -1.25 1.75
CA LEU A 152 -3.12 0.04 1.14
C LEU A 152 -3.83 -0.09 -0.21
N LEU A 153 -3.29 -0.95 -1.08
CA LEU A 153 -3.73 -1.03 -2.48
C LEU A 153 -5.03 -1.82 -2.64
N LEU A 154 -5.20 -2.94 -1.94
CA LEU A 154 -6.47 -3.65 -1.94
C LEU A 154 -7.54 -2.85 -1.19
N PHE A 155 -7.19 -2.06 -0.18
CA PHE A 155 -8.15 -1.13 0.42
C PHE A 155 -8.66 -0.11 -0.62
N ALA A 156 -7.76 0.48 -1.40
CA ALA A 156 -8.15 1.42 -2.47
C ALA A 156 -9.04 0.75 -3.53
N SER A 157 -8.63 -0.41 -4.06
CA SER A 157 -9.43 -1.14 -5.07
C SER A 157 -10.79 -1.58 -4.53
N LEU A 158 -10.87 -2.02 -3.27
CA LEU A 158 -12.16 -2.40 -2.65
C LEU A 158 -13.06 -1.18 -2.40
N ALA A 159 -12.48 -0.04 -2.01
CA ALA A 159 -13.23 1.19 -1.83
C ALA A 159 -13.85 1.68 -3.17
N ASP A 160 -13.11 1.55 -4.26
CA ASP A 160 -13.59 1.84 -5.62
C ASP A 160 -14.64 0.82 -6.09
N GLU A 161 -14.38 -0.48 -5.93
CA GLU A 161 -15.32 -1.56 -6.30
C GLU A 161 -16.67 -1.41 -5.57
N LEU A 162 -16.65 -1.02 -4.30
CA LEU A 162 -17.84 -0.77 -3.49
C LEU A 162 -18.45 0.62 -3.72
N ALA A 163 -17.84 1.45 -4.57
CA ALA A 163 -18.26 2.81 -4.88
C ALA A 163 -18.47 3.70 -3.65
N LEU A 164 -17.55 3.62 -2.68
CA LEU A 164 -17.71 4.33 -1.40
C LEU A 164 -17.61 5.85 -1.57
N GLY A 165 -18.63 6.54 -1.05
CA GLY A 165 -18.61 8.00 -0.93
C GLY A 165 -17.59 8.47 0.11
N ASP A 166 -17.23 9.76 0.06
CA ASP A 166 -16.26 10.35 1.00
C ASP A 166 -16.64 10.12 2.47
N GLY A 167 -17.92 10.29 2.81
CA GLY A 167 -18.38 10.09 4.19
C GLY A 167 -18.31 8.64 4.66
N GLU A 168 -18.55 7.67 3.77
CA GLU A 168 -18.44 6.24 4.11
C GLU A 168 -16.97 5.83 4.25
N LEU A 169 -16.12 6.32 3.36
CA LEU A 169 -14.68 6.10 3.43
C LEU A 169 -14.09 6.68 4.73
N ASP A 170 -14.48 7.90 5.10
CA ASP A 170 -14.06 8.53 6.35
C ASP A 170 -14.52 7.76 7.58
N ALA A 171 -15.76 7.27 7.57
CA ALA A 171 -16.30 6.48 8.66
C ALA A 171 -15.49 5.19 8.88
N ILE A 172 -15.14 4.48 7.80
CA ILE A 172 -14.33 3.25 7.88
C ILE A 172 -12.93 3.53 8.40
N ILE A 173 -12.30 4.62 7.93
CA ILE A 173 -10.96 4.99 8.38
C ILE A 173 -10.99 5.41 9.87
N ALA A 174 -11.99 6.19 10.28
CA ALA A 174 -12.17 6.60 11.66
C ALA A 174 -12.42 5.40 12.60
N GLU A 175 -13.26 4.44 12.18
CA GLU A 175 -13.48 3.19 12.91
C GLU A 175 -12.19 2.38 13.07
N ALA A 176 -11.37 2.29 12.02
CA ALA A 176 -10.08 1.62 12.09
C ALA A 176 -9.09 2.28 13.05
N GLU A 177 -9.07 3.62 13.11
CA GLU A 177 -8.25 4.37 14.08
C GLU A 177 -8.71 4.11 15.53
N GLU A 178 -10.01 4.04 15.76
CA GLU A 178 -10.60 3.81 17.08
C GLU A 178 -10.30 2.38 17.57
N GLU A 179 -10.48 1.37 16.72
CA GLU A 179 -10.11 -0.02 17.03
C GLU A 179 -8.59 -0.16 17.26
N ALA A 180 -7.76 0.50 16.45
CA ALA A 180 -6.30 0.46 16.60
C ALA A 180 -5.87 1.01 17.96
N ALA A 181 -6.50 2.11 18.40
CA ALA A 181 -6.24 2.74 19.68
C ALA A 181 -6.71 1.88 20.86
N ALA A 182 -7.90 1.30 20.77
CA ALA A 182 -8.43 0.39 21.80
C ALA A 182 -7.51 -0.82 22.01
N ALA A 183 -6.98 -1.39 20.92
CA ALA A 183 -6.06 -2.52 20.96
C ALA A 183 -4.64 -2.17 21.46
N ALA A 184 -4.30 -0.89 21.61
CA ALA A 184 -3.01 -0.44 22.16
C ALA A 184 -3.03 -0.30 23.70
N LEU A 185 -4.22 -0.37 24.31
CA LEU A 185 -4.42 -0.24 25.77
C LEU A 185 -4.44 -1.59 26.52
N VAL A 186 -4.30 -2.71 25.78
CA VAL A 186 -4.29 -4.08 26.29
C VAL A 186 -2.88 -4.64 26.23
#